data_AF-A0A557R0A8-F1
#
_entry.id   AF-A0A557R0A8-F1
#
_cell.length_a   1.000
_cell.length_b   1.000
_cell.length_c   1.000
_cell.angle_alpha   90.00
_cell.angle_beta   90.00
_cell.angle_gamma   90.00
#
_symmetry.space_group_name_H-M   'P 1'
#
loop_
_entity.id
_entity.type
_entity.pdbx_description
1 polymer ?
#
loop_
_entity_poly.entity_id
_entity_poly.type
_entity_poly.pdbx_seq_one_letter_code
_entity_poly.pdbx_strand_id
1 'polypeptide(L)'
;MTESNQPAKAQQNWRGLHTVLLFLVAVLCGGLIYQQHRFQERLDALASVQNDREGRLIAELHQLNAAVAAVTATSSQHNALLHRSLGKVLPLELPAETTRVFDEVERQLASPESWPTDAATVEARMSELQAVLEASPPWIQEALLPRLVPAHWSLQVLALVRELLPEDVEALDGRIEQAELLIASRPMNASDALVTQLDDRQAGMVRLLRAKLQQEAVLVAEKALKGESDPEEALALLADFESPVLEALRAQLNNRRQMLGLKRRAEALTQQWPVLEKISAPDLKERFATGFRVELQMLQLDALSASIQDAQLETQIDSLRQSVENALSELADAANKRSKVEFNDYQRWALTQIDAVSPLKEVSLETKAKEGLKRALGNKVKSAASSAQDALTRDMIQHLSVIDVHLLDVAVAEWYQEIFSERFASLDMTHKKRVVDAFANSSKKSLGAT
;
A
#
# COMPACT_ATOMS: atom_id res chain seq x y z
N MET A 1 -45.48 -31.23 -36.05
CA MET A 1 -46.00 -30.33 -35.00
C MET A 1 -44.87 -30.17 -34.00
N THR A 2 -44.00 -29.16 -34.21
CA THR A 2 -43.97 -27.86 -33.48
C THR A 2 -43.54 -28.08 -32.03
N GLU A 3 -42.43 -27.56 -31.47
CA GLU A 3 -41.70 -26.26 -31.58
C GLU A 3 -40.21 -26.53 -31.25
N SER A 4 -39.17 -26.04 -31.95
CA SER A 4 -38.57 -24.69 -32.02
C SER A 4 -38.32 -23.98 -30.68
N ASN A 5 -37.07 -23.95 -30.18
CA ASN A 5 -36.36 -22.68 -29.84
C ASN A 5 -34.91 -22.82 -29.30
N GLN A 6 -33.98 -22.20 -30.04
CA GLN A 6 -32.84 -21.35 -29.65
C GLN A 6 -31.77 -21.78 -28.62
N PRO A 7 -30.51 -21.98 -29.06
CA PRO A 7 -29.29 -21.75 -28.27
C PRO A 7 -28.54 -20.47 -28.71
N ALA A 8 -29.26 -19.42 -29.09
CA ALA A 8 -28.65 -18.10 -29.38
C ALA A 8 -28.58 -17.17 -28.14
N LYS A 9 -29.16 -17.57 -27.01
CA LYS A 9 -29.27 -16.74 -25.79
C LYS A 9 -28.08 -16.86 -24.81
N ALA A 10 -27.25 -17.90 -24.90
CA ALA A 10 -26.20 -18.12 -23.90
C ALA A 10 -24.96 -17.21 -24.08
N GLN A 11 -24.61 -16.86 -25.32
CA GLN A 11 -23.44 -16.02 -25.62
C GLN A 11 -23.71 -14.52 -25.41
N GLN A 12 -24.99 -14.10 -25.44
CA GLN A 12 -25.43 -12.74 -25.12
C GLN A 12 -25.43 -12.48 -23.60
N ASN A 13 -25.59 -13.53 -22.78
CA ASN A 13 -25.60 -13.43 -21.32
C ASN A 13 -24.21 -13.20 -20.70
N TRP A 14 -23.11 -13.61 -21.35
CA TRP A 14 -21.74 -13.37 -20.85
C TRP A 14 -21.27 -11.92 -21.03
N ARG A 15 -21.65 -11.27 -22.14
CA ARG A 15 -21.45 -9.82 -22.30
C ARG A 15 -22.34 -9.02 -21.34
N GLY A 16 -23.56 -9.52 -21.06
CA GLY A 16 -24.43 -9.01 -20.00
C GLY A 16 -23.81 -9.12 -18.60
N LEU A 17 -23.16 -10.23 -18.29
CA LEU A 17 -22.55 -10.44 -16.97
C LEU A 17 -21.36 -9.51 -16.72
N HIS A 18 -20.49 -9.32 -17.73
CA HIS A 18 -19.37 -8.39 -17.61
C HIS A 18 -19.82 -6.93 -17.52
N THR A 19 -20.87 -6.55 -18.23
CA THR A 19 -21.45 -5.19 -18.13
C THR A 19 -22.13 -4.97 -16.78
N VAL A 20 -22.84 -5.98 -16.24
CA VAL A 20 -23.42 -5.91 -14.89
C VAL A 20 -22.32 -5.83 -13.82
N LEU A 21 -21.23 -6.60 -13.94
CA LEU A 21 -20.12 -6.57 -12.98
C LEU A 21 -19.39 -5.21 -13.01
N LEU A 22 -19.12 -4.66 -14.20
CA LEU A 22 -18.55 -3.31 -14.35
C LEU A 22 -19.47 -2.23 -13.77
N PHE A 23 -20.79 -2.37 -13.96
CA PHE A 23 -21.76 -1.44 -13.38
C PHE A 23 -21.79 -1.54 -11.85
N LEU A 24 -21.66 -2.75 -11.29
CA LEU A 24 -21.60 -2.98 -9.85
C LEU A 24 -20.34 -2.39 -9.22
N VAL A 25 -19.19 -2.56 -9.88
CA VAL A 25 -17.93 -1.92 -9.48
C VAL A 25 -18.04 -0.41 -9.58
N ALA A 26 -18.62 0.14 -10.65
CA ALA A 26 -18.83 1.57 -10.80
C ALA A 26 -19.77 2.16 -9.73
N VAL A 27 -20.82 1.42 -9.34
CA VAL A 27 -21.73 1.81 -8.24
C VAL A 27 -21.03 1.74 -6.88
N LEU A 28 -20.19 0.73 -6.63
CA LEU A 28 -19.39 0.63 -5.40
C LEU A 28 -18.36 1.76 -5.32
N CYS A 29 -17.65 2.05 -6.40
CA CYS A 29 -16.72 3.18 -6.48
C CYS A 29 -17.45 4.52 -6.32
N GLY A 30 -18.60 4.71 -6.97
CA GLY A 30 -19.44 5.91 -6.82
C GLY A 30 -19.99 6.06 -5.39
N GLY A 31 -20.35 4.95 -4.74
CA GLY A 31 -20.78 4.93 -3.34
C GLY A 31 -19.66 5.30 -2.36
N LEU A 32 -18.43 4.83 -2.61
CA LEU A 32 -17.24 5.20 -1.84
C LEU A 32 -16.89 6.68 -2.04
N ILE A 33 -16.94 7.20 -3.27
CA ILE A 33 -16.73 8.62 -3.56
C ILE A 33 -17.80 9.49 -2.87
N TYR A 34 -19.07 9.06 -2.89
CA TYR A 34 -20.15 9.76 -2.20
C TYR A 34 -19.99 9.72 -0.67
N GLN A 35 -19.57 8.59 -0.11
CA GLN A 35 -19.25 8.51 1.32
C GLN A 35 -18.08 9.42 1.69
N GLN A 36 -17.03 9.47 0.87
CA GLN A 36 -15.88 10.33 1.07
C GLN A 36 -16.27 11.82 1.02
N HIS A 37 -17.08 12.22 0.04
CA HIS A 37 -17.62 13.59 -0.07
C HIS A 37 -18.47 13.95 1.14
N ARG A 38 -19.35 13.05 1.58
CA ARG A 38 -20.20 13.28 2.77
C ARG A 38 -19.38 13.33 4.07
N PHE A 39 -18.25 12.63 4.11
CA PHE A 39 -17.33 12.71 5.24
C PHE A 39 -16.58 14.05 5.24
N GLN A 40 -16.15 14.54 4.07
CA GLN A 40 -15.55 15.86 3.90
C GLN A 40 -16.52 16.98 4.30
N GLU A 41 -17.78 16.94 3.85
CA GLU A 41 -18.80 17.92 4.27
C GLU A 41 -19.00 17.96 5.79
N ARG A 42 -18.92 16.81 6.46
CA ARG A 42 -19.03 16.74 7.93
C ARG A 42 -17.80 17.29 8.63
N LEU A 43 -16.61 17.06 8.08
CA LEU A 43 -15.36 17.63 8.59
C LEU A 43 -15.35 19.16 8.41
N ASP A 44 -15.79 19.65 7.25
CA ASP A 44 -15.90 21.08 6.97
C ASP A 44 -16.94 21.76 7.87
N ALA A 45 -18.09 21.10 8.10
CA ALA A 45 -19.10 21.58 9.03
C ALA A 45 -18.55 21.64 10.47
N LEU A 46 -17.83 20.62 10.93
CA LEU A 46 -17.21 20.62 12.27
C LEU A 46 -16.10 21.67 12.39
N ALA A 47 -15.27 21.84 11.36
CA ALA A 47 -14.24 22.88 11.30
C ALA A 47 -14.86 24.28 11.33
N SER A 48 -15.98 24.50 10.63
CA SER A 48 -16.69 25.78 10.66
C SER A 48 -17.28 26.08 12.04
N VAL A 49 -17.82 25.07 12.74
CA VAL A 49 -18.35 25.22 14.11
C VAL A 49 -17.22 25.45 15.12
N GLN A 50 -16.05 24.83 14.95
CA GLN A 50 -14.88 25.10 15.77
C GLN A 50 -14.34 26.50 15.54
N ASN A 51 -14.18 26.95 14.29
CA ASN A 51 -13.75 28.31 13.97
C ASN A 51 -14.73 29.37 14.51
N ASP A 52 -16.04 29.13 14.44
CA ASP A 52 -17.05 30.01 15.03
C ASP A 52 -16.95 30.07 16.56
N ARG A 53 -16.61 28.95 17.20
CA ARG A 53 -16.46 28.87 18.66
C ARG A 53 -15.16 29.53 19.11
N GLU A 54 -14.06 29.33 18.38
CA GLU A 54 -12.79 30.04 18.59
C GLU A 54 -12.95 31.53 18.35
N GLY A 55 -13.65 31.94 17.29
CA GLY A 55 -13.95 33.35 17.03
C GLY A 55 -14.76 34.01 18.16
N ARG A 56 -15.74 33.30 18.74
CA ARG A 56 -16.47 33.77 19.92
C ARG A 56 -15.59 33.84 21.16
N LEU A 57 -14.76 32.83 21.41
CA LEU A 57 -13.84 32.83 22.55
C LEU A 57 -12.79 33.94 22.43
N ILE A 58 -12.27 34.20 21.23
CA ILE A 58 -11.36 35.31 20.94
C ILE A 58 -12.07 36.66 21.16
N ALA A 59 -13.33 36.79 20.73
CA ALA A 59 -14.11 38.00 20.99
C ALA A 59 -14.43 38.21 22.48
N GLU A 60 -14.77 37.15 23.21
CA GLU A 60 -14.98 37.18 24.67
C GLU A 60 -13.67 37.50 25.41
N LEU A 61 -12.53 36.92 24.98
CA LEU A 61 -11.21 37.26 25.50
C LEU A 61 -10.83 38.71 25.20
N HIS A 62 -11.14 39.22 24.01
CA HIS A 62 -10.92 40.64 23.70
C HIS A 62 -11.80 41.55 24.54
N GLN A 63 -13.07 41.20 24.78
CA GLN A 63 -13.95 41.96 25.67
C GLN A 63 -13.47 41.90 27.12
N LEU A 64 -13.04 40.72 27.58
CA LEU A 64 -12.49 40.55 28.93
C LEU A 64 -11.18 41.32 29.08
N ASN A 65 -10.31 41.28 28.08
CA ASN A 65 -9.04 42.02 28.08
C ASN A 65 -9.27 43.53 27.96
N ALA A 66 -10.29 43.98 27.23
CA ALA A 66 -10.70 45.37 27.20
C ALA A 66 -11.31 45.82 28.54
N ALA A 67 -12.10 44.97 29.20
CA ALA A 67 -12.65 45.22 30.53
C ALA A 67 -11.55 45.23 31.60
N VAL A 68 -10.60 44.30 31.54
CA VAL A 68 -9.41 44.29 32.38
C VAL A 68 -8.60 45.55 32.10
N ALA A 69 -8.24 45.87 30.85
CA ALA A 69 -7.50 47.08 30.51
C ALA A 69 -8.24 48.36 30.96
N ALA A 70 -9.57 48.42 30.89
CA ALA A 70 -10.35 49.52 31.43
C ALA A 70 -10.29 49.60 32.95
N VAL A 71 -10.42 48.46 33.66
CA VAL A 71 -10.27 48.39 35.12
C VAL A 71 -8.85 48.74 35.54
N THR A 72 -7.82 48.26 34.83
CA THR A 72 -6.42 48.57 35.05
C THR A 72 -6.12 50.04 34.73
N ALA A 73 -6.72 50.62 33.69
CA ALA A 73 -6.59 52.03 33.37
C ALA A 73 -7.29 52.93 34.40
N THR A 74 -8.46 52.52 34.91
CA THR A 74 -9.19 53.25 35.97
C THR A 74 -8.48 53.13 37.31
N SER A 75 -7.94 51.94 37.62
CA SER A 75 -7.08 51.67 38.77
C SER A 75 -5.76 52.43 38.67
N SER A 76 -5.13 52.45 37.50
CA SER A 76 -3.92 53.23 37.21
C SER A 76 -4.19 54.74 37.25
N GLN A 77 -5.37 55.23 36.82
CA GLN A 77 -5.77 56.62 37.02
C GLN A 77 -6.01 56.95 38.50
N HIS A 78 -6.65 56.07 39.26
CA HIS A 78 -6.81 56.24 40.71
C HIS A 78 -5.48 56.18 41.45
N ASN A 79 -4.59 55.25 41.10
CA ASN A 79 -3.24 55.17 41.64
C ASN A 79 -2.40 56.37 41.21
N ALA A 80 -2.44 56.80 39.96
CA ALA A 80 -1.73 57.99 39.48
C ALA A 80 -2.27 59.26 40.15
N LEU A 81 -3.56 59.35 40.47
CA LEU A 81 -4.14 60.45 41.25
C LEU A 81 -3.68 60.39 42.72
N LEU A 82 -3.68 59.20 43.34
CA LEU A 82 -3.16 58.98 44.69
C LEU A 82 -1.66 59.30 44.76
N HIS A 83 -0.86 58.81 43.82
CA HIS A 83 0.58 59.06 43.70
C HIS A 83 0.89 60.52 43.31
N ARG A 84 0.04 61.21 42.54
CA ARG A 84 0.21 62.65 42.26
C ARG A 84 -0.16 63.52 43.46
N SER A 85 -1.09 63.05 44.31
CA SER A 85 -1.41 63.70 45.60
C SER A 85 -0.39 63.40 46.70
N LEU A 86 0.25 62.23 46.70
CA LEU A 86 1.27 61.82 47.68
C LEU A 86 2.70 62.21 47.27
N GLY A 87 3.04 62.10 45.99
CA GLY A 87 4.37 62.40 45.44
C GLY A 87 4.73 63.89 45.37
N LYS A 88 3.75 64.79 45.60
CA LYS A 88 4.03 66.22 45.85
C LYS A 88 4.45 66.51 47.29
N VAL A 89 4.35 65.54 48.21
CA VAL A 89 4.50 65.79 49.65
C VAL A 89 5.59 64.93 50.31
N LEU A 90 6.01 63.79 49.73
CA LEU A 90 7.09 62.94 50.27
C LEU A 90 8.02 62.42 49.16
N PRO A 91 9.36 62.61 49.24
CA PRO A 91 10.30 61.84 48.43
C PRO A 91 10.14 60.37 48.80
N LEU A 92 9.63 59.58 47.86
CA LEU A 92 9.46 58.13 48.05
C LEU A 92 10.82 57.47 47.83
N GLU A 93 11.59 57.34 48.90
CA GLU A 93 12.84 56.59 48.91
C GLU A 93 12.54 55.08 48.97
N LEU A 94 13.38 54.27 48.32
CA LEU A 94 13.31 52.83 48.44
C LEU A 94 13.57 52.43 49.91
N PRO A 95 12.80 51.48 50.48
CA PRO A 95 13.08 50.95 51.80
C PRO A 95 14.53 50.46 51.88
N ALA A 96 15.24 50.86 52.95
CA ALA A 96 16.67 50.56 53.10
C ALA A 96 16.99 49.06 52.99
N GLU A 97 16.06 48.21 53.45
CA GLU A 97 16.21 46.75 53.36
C GLU A 97 16.11 46.24 51.91
N THR A 98 15.21 46.80 51.11
CA THR A 98 15.08 46.47 49.68
C THR A 98 16.33 46.88 48.92
N THR A 99 16.84 48.08 49.16
CA THR A 99 18.10 48.55 48.55
C THR A 99 19.27 47.67 48.97
N ARG A 100 19.38 47.30 50.25
CA ARG A 100 20.44 46.44 50.77
C ARG A 100 20.49 45.08 50.08
N VAL A 101 19.34 44.42 49.93
CA VAL A 101 19.27 43.08 49.30
C VAL A 101 19.65 43.14 47.83
N PHE A 102 19.15 44.13 47.07
CA PHE A 102 19.50 44.29 45.67
C PHE A 102 20.98 44.65 45.48
N ASP A 103 21.53 45.55 46.30
CA ASP A 103 22.95 45.92 46.22
C ASP A 103 23.86 44.72 46.56
N GLU A 104 23.46 43.85 47.49
CA GLU A 104 24.19 42.64 47.82
C GLU A 104 24.18 41.64 46.67
N VAL A 105 23.01 41.38 46.08
CA VAL A 105 22.88 40.48 44.93
C VAL A 105 23.65 41.01 43.72
N GLU A 106 23.54 42.31 43.41
CA GLU A 106 24.28 42.91 42.29
C GLU A 106 25.79 42.86 42.53
N ARG A 107 26.26 43.11 43.76
CA ARG A 107 27.68 42.96 44.10
C ARG A 107 28.14 41.51 43.92
N GLN A 108 27.32 40.54 44.33
CA GLN A 108 27.63 39.13 44.17
C GLN A 108 27.68 38.72 42.69
N LEU A 109 26.82 39.29 41.85
CA LEU A 109 26.75 39.02 40.40
C LEU A 109 27.77 39.83 39.57
N ALA A 110 28.39 40.86 40.14
CA ALA A 110 29.24 41.81 39.42
C ALA A 110 30.48 41.19 38.78
N SER A 111 31.08 40.17 39.41
CA SER A 111 32.26 39.49 38.88
C SER A 111 32.18 37.97 39.00
N PRO A 112 32.83 37.23 38.07
CA PRO A 112 32.86 35.76 38.13
C PRO A 112 33.42 35.18 39.44
N GLU A 113 34.31 35.91 40.11
CA GLU A 113 34.94 35.49 41.36
C GLU A 113 33.97 35.52 42.56
N SER A 114 32.93 36.35 42.51
CA SER A 114 31.93 36.48 43.58
C SER A 114 30.68 35.64 43.36
N TRP A 115 30.56 34.95 42.21
CA TRP A 115 29.38 34.15 41.91
C TRP A 115 29.21 32.97 42.88
N PRO A 116 27.96 32.66 43.27
CA PRO A 116 27.65 31.42 43.98
C PRO A 116 28.25 30.19 43.29
N THR A 117 28.89 29.34 44.08
CA THR A 117 29.52 28.10 43.59
C THR A 117 28.61 26.88 43.67
N ASP A 118 27.54 26.95 44.47
CA ASP A 118 26.57 25.88 44.67
C ASP A 118 25.14 26.33 44.37
N ALA A 119 24.27 25.39 43.96
CA ALA A 119 22.89 25.68 43.57
C ALA A 119 22.01 26.14 44.74
N ALA A 120 22.25 25.64 45.97
CA ALA A 120 21.45 26.00 47.14
C ALA A 120 21.62 27.48 47.52
N THR A 121 22.84 28.01 47.41
CA THR A 121 23.12 29.43 47.61
C THR A 121 22.42 30.29 46.55
N VAL A 122 22.32 29.83 45.30
CA VAL A 122 21.59 30.54 44.24
C VAL A 122 20.10 30.59 44.55
N GLU A 123 19.50 29.46 44.92
CA GLU A 123 18.07 29.37 45.27
C GLU A 123 17.71 30.22 46.49
N ALA A 124 18.58 30.25 47.51
CA ALA A 124 18.41 31.11 48.67
C ALA A 124 18.37 32.59 48.27
N ARG A 125 19.24 33.03 47.36
CA ARG A 125 19.26 34.41 46.84
C ARG A 125 18.06 34.73 45.97
N MET A 126 17.60 33.79 45.14
CA MET A 126 16.36 33.96 44.36
C MET A 126 15.14 34.11 45.29
N SER A 127 15.06 33.29 46.34
CA SER A 127 13.97 33.34 47.32
C SER A 127 13.99 34.65 48.13
N GLU A 128 15.18 35.14 48.50
CA GLU A 128 15.36 36.42 49.20
C GLU A 128 14.88 37.61 48.35
N LEU A 129 15.24 37.64 47.06
CA LEU A 129 14.73 38.65 46.12
C LEU A 129 13.21 38.60 45.98
N GLN A 130 12.64 37.40 45.84
CA GLN A 130 11.20 37.23 45.69
C GLN A 130 10.44 37.69 46.94
N ALA A 131 10.91 37.30 48.13
CA ALA A 131 10.30 37.70 49.41
C ALA A 131 10.30 39.23 49.60
N VAL A 132 11.40 39.90 49.23
CA VAL A 132 11.49 41.37 49.29
C VAL A 132 10.54 42.03 48.30
N LEU A 133 10.35 41.48 47.10
CA LEU A 133 9.42 41.99 46.11
C LEU A 133 7.96 41.80 46.51
N GLU A 134 7.60 40.63 47.04
CA GLU A 134 6.25 40.33 47.53
C GLU A 134 5.86 41.21 48.72
N ALA A 135 6.84 41.54 49.58
CA ALA A 135 6.65 42.50 50.68
C ALA A 135 6.61 43.97 50.23
N SER A 136 7.02 44.26 48.99
CA SER A 136 7.11 45.63 48.47
C SER A 136 5.81 46.06 47.76
N PRO A 137 5.34 47.30 47.96
CA PRO A 137 4.21 47.85 47.20
C PRO A 137 4.45 47.89 45.67
N PRO A 138 3.39 47.89 44.84
CA PRO A 138 3.50 47.82 43.38
C PRO A 138 4.39 48.90 42.72
N TRP A 139 4.41 50.13 43.25
CA TRP A 139 5.26 51.20 42.72
C TRP A 139 6.77 50.95 42.90
N ILE A 140 7.15 50.20 43.95
CA ILE A 140 8.54 49.77 44.17
C ILE A 140 8.91 48.68 43.18
N GLN A 141 8.00 47.75 42.93
CA GLN A 141 8.22 46.67 41.97
C GLN A 141 8.48 47.26 40.57
N GLU A 142 7.69 48.24 40.14
CA GLU A 142 7.89 48.98 38.88
C GLU A 142 9.23 49.72 38.84
N ALA A 143 9.61 50.40 39.93
CA ALA A 143 10.87 51.13 40.01
C ALA A 143 12.11 50.20 39.97
N LEU A 144 11.99 48.97 40.46
CA LEU A 144 13.07 47.98 40.52
C LEU A 144 13.19 47.10 39.27
N LEU A 145 12.21 47.10 38.35
CA LEU A 145 12.23 46.27 37.14
C LEU A 145 13.58 46.32 36.37
N PRO A 146 14.21 47.48 36.14
CA PRO A 146 15.48 47.54 35.39
C PRO A 146 16.65 46.81 36.08
N ARG A 147 16.60 46.68 37.42
CA ARG A 147 17.60 45.98 38.25
C ARG A 147 17.23 44.51 38.44
N LEU A 148 15.94 44.25 38.64
CA LEU A 148 15.40 42.93 38.90
C LEU A 148 15.57 41.99 37.70
N VAL A 149 15.26 42.45 36.48
CA VAL A 149 15.30 41.57 35.30
C VAL A 149 16.71 40.99 35.06
N PRO A 150 17.79 41.80 35.04
CA PRO A 150 19.16 41.26 34.93
C PRO A 150 19.59 40.37 36.10
N ALA A 151 19.23 40.74 37.34
CA ALA A 151 19.61 39.98 38.53
C ALA A 151 18.91 38.62 38.57
N HIS A 152 17.61 38.59 38.29
CA HIS A 152 16.81 37.38 38.27
C HIS A 152 17.28 36.44 37.15
N TRP A 153 17.50 36.97 35.94
CA TRP A 153 18.05 36.19 34.84
C TRP A 153 19.42 35.60 35.19
N SER A 154 20.34 36.38 35.76
CA SER A 154 21.68 35.92 36.11
C SER A 154 21.66 34.81 37.17
N LEU A 155 20.76 34.91 38.15
CA LEU A 155 20.56 33.85 39.15
C LEU A 155 19.94 32.60 38.53
N GLN A 156 18.97 32.72 37.61
CA GLN A 156 18.42 31.56 36.89
C GLN A 156 19.49 30.83 36.07
N VAL A 157 20.37 31.57 35.40
CA VAL A 157 21.51 31.01 34.66
C VAL A 157 22.47 30.28 35.60
N LEU A 158 22.84 30.91 36.72
CA LEU A 158 23.71 30.28 37.70
C LEU A 158 23.08 29.02 38.31
N ALA A 159 21.76 29.03 38.58
CA ALA A 159 21.07 27.85 39.09
C ALA A 159 21.22 26.68 38.09
N LEU A 160 20.96 26.91 36.81
CA LEU A 160 21.05 25.89 35.76
C LEU A 160 22.48 25.38 35.52
N VAL A 161 23.46 26.28 35.55
CA VAL A 161 24.89 25.94 35.36
C VAL A 161 25.42 25.12 36.54
N ARG A 162 24.92 25.36 37.77
CA ARG A 162 25.36 24.68 39.00
C ARG A 162 24.56 23.43 39.34
N GLU A 163 23.42 23.21 38.72
CA GLU A 163 22.59 22.04 38.95
C GLU A 163 23.33 20.74 38.57
N LEU A 164 23.01 19.62 39.22
CA LEU A 164 23.42 18.31 38.69
C LEU A 164 22.57 17.99 37.45
N LEU A 165 23.22 17.42 36.43
CA LEU A 165 22.49 17.00 35.23
C LEU A 165 21.62 15.78 35.53
N PRO A 166 20.36 15.75 35.07
CA PRO A 166 19.50 14.59 35.20
C PRO A 166 20.03 13.41 34.38
N GLU A 167 19.77 12.19 34.85
CA GLU A 167 20.09 10.97 34.10
C GLU A 167 19.03 10.64 33.04
N ASP A 168 17.80 11.08 33.26
CA ASP A 168 16.66 10.84 32.39
C ASP A 168 16.70 11.72 31.13
N VAL A 169 16.30 11.15 29.99
CA VAL A 169 16.37 11.79 28.66
C VAL A 169 15.37 12.94 28.55
N GLU A 170 14.13 12.74 28.99
CA GLU A 170 13.06 13.75 28.93
C GLU A 170 13.37 14.92 29.86
N ALA A 171 13.84 14.62 31.08
CA ALA A 171 14.30 15.65 32.01
C ALA A 171 15.49 16.45 31.46
N LEU A 172 16.44 15.81 30.76
CA LEU A 172 17.58 16.49 30.15
C LEU A 172 17.16 17.41 29.00
N ASP A 173 16.22 16.96 28.17
CA ASP A 173 15.66 17.74 27.06
C ASP A 173 14.96 19.00 27.57
N GLY A 174 14.12 18.87 28.61
CA GLY A 174 13.48 20.02 29.26
C GLY A 174 14.48 21.03 29.84
N ARG A 175 15.66 20.59 30.28
CA ARG A 175 16.74 21.50 30.73
C ARG A 175 17.46 22.20 29.58
N ILE A 176 17.54 21.56 28.41
CA ILE A 176 18.06 22.19 27.19
C ILE A 176 17.08 23.29 26.73
N GLU A 177 15.78 23.00 26.70
CA GLU A 177 14.74 24.00 26.38
C GLU A 177 14.78 25.19 27.38
N GLN A 178 14.97 24.90 28.67
CA GLN A 178 15.15 25.94 29.68
C GLN A 178 16.37 26.83 29.41
N ALA A 179 17.50 26.23 29.01
CA ALA A 179 18.70 26.98 28.65
C ALA A 179 18.46 27.85 27.40
N GLU A 180 17.78 27.33 26.38
CA GLU A 180 17.43 28.06 25.16
C GLU A 180 16.55 29.26 25.44
N LEU A 181 15.56 29.10 26.32
CA LEU A 181 14.70 30.20 26.76
C LEU A 181 15.52 31.29 27.45
N LEU A 182 16.45 30.93 28.34
CA LEU A 182 17.32 31.87 29.03
C LEU A 182 18.25 32.60 28.06
N ILE A 183 18.81 31.90 27.07
CA ILE A 183 19.64 32.52 26.03
C ILE A 183 18.80 33.51 25.22
N ALA A 184 17.59 33.13 24.81
CA ALA A 184 16.68 33.98 24.04
C ALA A 184 16.18 35.20 24.83
N SER A 185 16.01 35.08 26.15
CA SER A 185 15.53 36.14 27.03
C SER A 185 16.65 37.00 27.63
N ARG A 186 17.85 37.02 27.02
CA ARG A 186 19.02 37.75 27.52
C ARG A 186 18.74 39.25 27.73
N PRO A 187 18.94 39.80 28.93
CA PRO A 187 18.90 41.24 29.18
C PRO A 187 20.07 42.01 28.53
N MET A 188 19.85 43.27 28.12
CA MET A 188 20.88 44.11 27.45
C MET A 188 22.20 44.25 28.24
N ASN A 189 22.14 44.22 29.58
CA ASN A 189 23.30 44.41 30.46
C ASN A 189 23.78 43.10 31.11
N ALA A 190 23.39 41.94 30.56
CA ALA A 190 23.83 40.65 31.10
C ALA A 190 25.35 40.43 30.90
N SER A 191 25.99 39.80 31.89
CA SER A 191 27.42 39.48 31.85
C SER A 191 27.75 38.49 30.72
N ASP A 192 28.68 38.86 29.83
CA ASP A 192 29.13 37.99 28.74
C ASP A 192 29.72 36.67 29.27
N ALA A 193 30.35 36.68 30.45
CA ALA A 193 30.90 35.48 31.05
C ALA A 193 29.81 34.48 31.49
N LEU A 194 28.63 34.95 31.93
CA LEU A 194 27.49 34.07 32.23
C LEU A 194 26.89 33.49 30.97
N VAL A 195 26.79 34.29 29.90
CA VAL A 195 26.32 33.83 28.59
C VAL A 195 27.21 32.71 28.07
N THR A 196 28.54 32.88 28.10
CA THR A 196 29.47 31.82 27.69
C THR A 196 29.30 30.55 28.53
N GLN A 197 29.14 30.66 29.86
CA GLN A 197 28.92 29.48 30.71
C GLN A 197 27.58 28.79 30.41
N LEU A 198 26.53 29.55 30.10
CA LEU A 198 25.23 29.00 29.71
C LEU A 198 25.30 28.30 28.36
N ASP A 199 25.94 28.91 27.37
CA ASP A 199 26.16 28.32 26.04
C ASP A 199 26.97 27.03 26.13
N ASP A 200 28.07 27.02 26.87
CA ASP A 200 28.90 25.83 27.11
C ASP A 200 28.11 24.74 27.83
N ARG A 201 27.29 25.13 28.81
CA ARG A 201 26.42 24.21 29.56
C ARG A 201 25.36 23.59 28.65
N GLN A 202 24.66 24.40 27.86
CA GLN A 202 23.67 23.92 26.89
C GLN A 202 24.32 22.96 25.89
N ALA A 203 25.45 23.35 25.30
CA ALA A 203 26.19 22.50 24.36
C ALA A 203 26.62 21.16 24.99
N GLY A 204 27.02 21.18 26.26
CA GLY A 204 27.32 19.98 27.04
C GLY A 204 26.09 19.08 27.23
N MET A 205 24.94 19.66 27.59
CA MET A 205 23.67 18.93 27.74
C MET A 205 23.21 18.32 26.43
N VAL A 206 23.24 19.06 25.32
CA VAL A 206 22.89 18.56 23.98
C VAL A 206 23.78 17.38 23.57
N ARG A 207 25.09 17.46 23.83
CA ARG A 207 26.02 16.34 23.57
C ARG A 207 25.69 15.11 24.41
N LEU A 208 25.34 15.30 25.69
CA LEU A 208 24.96 14.21 26.58
C LEU A 208 23.65 13.57 26.16
N LEU A 209 22.64 14.37 25.81
CA LEU A 209 21.35 13.90 25.31
C LEU A 209 21.55 13.03 24.05
N ARG A 210 22.32 13.55 23.10
CA ARG A 210 22.64 12.83 21.86
C ARG A 210 23.33 11.50 22.14
N ALA A 211 24.27 11.45 23.09
CA ALA A 211 24.96 10.23 23.47
C ALA A 211 24.02 9.19 24.12
N LYS A 212 23.08 9.63 24.97
CA LYS A 212 22.07 8.76 25.59
C LYS A 212 21.10 8.18 24.56
N LEU A 213 20.54 9.01 23.69
CA LEU A 213 19.66 8.57 22.60
C LEU A 213 20.37 7.58 21.67
N GLN A 214 21.64 7.82 21.36
CA GLN A 214 22.44 6.88 20.57
C GLN A 214 22.59 5.52 21.28
N GLN A 215 22.83 5.51 22.59
CA GLN A 215 22.97 4.29 23.38
C GLN A 215 21.66 3.49 23.41
N GLU A 216 20.52 4.16 23.58
CA GLU A 216 19.19 3.54 23.51
C GLU A 216 18.90 2.95 22.14
N ALA A 217 19.18 3.70 21.07
CA ALA A 217 19.03 3.22 19.69
C ALA A 217 19.89 1.98 19.40
N VAL A 218 21.14 1.95 19.89
CA VAL A 218 22.02 0.76 19.81
C VAL A 218 21.42 -0.43 20.55
N LEU A 219 20.87 -0.22 21.75
CA LEU A 219 20.27 -1.28 22.54
C LEU A 219 19.02 -1.87 21.87
N VAL A 220 18.17 -1.03 21.28
CA VAL A 220 17.01 -1.46 20.49
C VAL A 220 17.45 -2.25 19.25
N ALA A 221 18.49 -1.77 18.56
CA ALA A 221 19.08 -2.47 17.42
C ALA A 221 19.65 -3.84 17.77
N GLU A 222 20.36 -3.97 18.89
CA GLU A 222 20.85 -5.28 19.37
C GLU A 222 19.70 -6.24 19.70
N LYS A 223 18.62 -5.75 20.31
CA LYS A 223 17.40 -6.55 20.54
C LYS A 223 16.74 -6.99 19.24
N ALA A 224 16.65 -6.10 18.25
CA ALA A 224 16.09 -6.42 16.94
C ALA A 224 16.90 -7.50 16.20
N LEU A 225 18.23 -7.48 16.31
CA LEU A 225 19.09 -8.54 15.77
C LEU A 225 18.86 -9.89 16.44
N LYS A 226 18.56 -9.90 17.75
CA LYS A 226 18.15 -11.12 18.49
C LYS A 226 16.72 -11.55 18.20
N GLY A 227 15.93 -10.74 17.49
CA GLY A 227 14.52 -10.99 17.19
C GLY A 227 13.56 -10.63 18.33
N GLU A 228 14.01 -9.84 19.30
CA GLU A 228 13.21 -9.35 20.44
C GLU A 228 12.50 -8.02 20.15
N SER A 229 12.84 -7.36 19.02
CA SER A 229 12.29 -6.06 18.60
C SER A 229 12.17 -5.99 17.07
N ASP A 230 11.42 -5.01 16.55
CA ASP A 230 11.27 -4.78 15.11
C ASP A 230 12.55 -4.16 14.50
N PRO A 231 13.17 -4.75 13.47
CA PRO A 231 14.31 -4.16 12.78
C PRO A 231 13.98 -2.86 12.03
N GLU A 232 12.73 -2.59 11.65
CA GLU A 232 12.35 -1.32 11.01
C GLU A 232 12.41 -0.15 12.00
N GLU A 233 11.85 -0.35 13.20
CA GLU A 233 11.92 0.62 14.29
C GLU A 233 13.38 0.89 14.70
N ALA A 234 14.18 -0.17 14.84
CA ALA A 234 15.60 -0.04 15.15
C ALA A 234 16.38 0.75 14.09
N LEU A 235 16.09 0.52 12.80
CA LEU A 235 16.72 1.28 11.71
C LEU A 235 16.33 2.77 11.74
N ALA A 236 15.07 3.08 12.06
CA ALA A 236 14.59 4.45 12.18
C ALA A 236 15.30 5.19 13.32
N LEU A 237 15.41 4.56 14.50
CA LEU A 237 16.12 5.15 15.65
C LEU A 237 17.60 5.37 15.38
N LEU A 238 18.22 4.53 14.56
CA LEU A 238 19.63 4.70 14.20
C LEU A 238 19.87 5.77 13.13
N ALA A 239 18.85 6.24 12.40
CA ALA A 239 19.02 7.05 11.19
C ALA A 239 19.79 8.37 11.44
N ASP A 240 19.59 8.99 12.60
CA ASP A 240 20.15 10.31 12.93
C ASP A 240 21.59 10.27 13.48
N PHE A 241 22.18 9.08 13.57
CA PHE A 241 23.50 8.86 14.18
C PHE A 241 24.53 8.32 13.18
N GLU A 242 25.59 9.08 12.92
CA GLU A 242 26.67 8.66 12.02
C GLU A 242 27.87 8.10 12.80
N SER A 243 28.22 6.85 12.53
CA SER A 243 29.44 6.21 13.04
C SER A 243 29.75 4.92 12.26
N PRO A 244 31.02 4.58 11.98
CA PRO A 244 31.38 3.33 11.31
C PRO A 244 30.81 2.07 11.98
N VAL A 245 30.71 2.09 13.31
CA VAL A 245 30.13 0.97 14.09
C VAL A 245 28.61 0.87 13.84
N LEU A 246 27.93 2.02 13.75
CA LEU A 246 26.50 2.08 13.49
C LEU A 246 26.15 1.69 12.05
N GLU A 247 27.02 1.99 11.08
CA GLU A 247 26.84 1.53 9.70
C GLU A 247 26.87 0.00 9.60
N ALA A 248 27.80 -0.64 10.30
CA ALA A 248 27.84 -2.11 10.38
C ALA A 248 26.54 -2.67 11.01
N LEU A 249 26.04 -2.01 12.06
CA LEU A 249 24.80 -2.42 12.73
C LEU A 249 23.57 -2.24 11.81
N ARG A 250 23.47 -1.12 11.09
CA ARG A 250 22.43 -0.88 10.08
C ARG A 250 22.49 -1.91 8.94
N ALA A 251 23.67 -2.29 8.49
CA ALA A 251 23.82 -3.33 7.47
C ALA A 251 23.29 -4.69 7.96
N GLN A 252 23.60 -5.06 9.22
CA GLN A 252 23.07 -6.29 9.83
C GLN A 252 21.54 -6.24 9.99
N LEU A 253 20.99 -5.11 10.46
CA LEU A 253 19.54 -4.92 10.57
C LEU A 253 18.82 -4.95 9.22
N ASN A 254 19.41 -4.36 8.18
CA ASN A 254 18.88 -4.42 6.82
C ASN A 254 18.82 -5.86 6.31
N ASN A 255 19.87 -6.65 6.54
CA ASN A 255 19.87 -8.08 6.19
C ASN A 255 18.77 -8.83 6.97
N ARG A 256 18.65 -8.58 8.29
CA ARG A 256 17.59 -9.17 9.12
C ARG A 256 16.19 -8.80 8.62
N ARG A 257 15.94 -7.53 8.28
CA ARG A 257 14.68 -7.05 7.71
C ARG A 257 14.37 -7.74 6.39
N GLN A 258 15.33 -7.82 5.48
CA GLN A 258 15.17 -8.52 4.20
C GLN A 258 14.81 -9.99 4.42
N MET A 259 15.55 -10.70 5.29
CA MET A 259 15.26 -12.10 5.62
C MET A 259 13.85 -12.30 6.19
N LEU A 260 13.40 -11.45 7.11
CA LEU A 260 12.03 -11.51 7.63
C LEU A 260 10.99 -11.27 6.53
N GLY A 261 11.24 -10.32 5.63
CA GLY A 261 10.39 -10.06 4.47
C GLY A 261 10.27 -11.27 3.55
N LEU A 262 11.39 -11.94 3.26
CA LEU A 262 11.42 -13.17 2.47
C LEU A 262 10.66 -14.32 3.15
N LYS A 263 10.84 -14.51 4.46
CA LYS A 263 10.12 -15.53 5.24
C LYS A 263 8.60 -15.31 5.20
N ARG A 264 8.14 -14.07 5.39
CA ARG A 264 6.71 -13.73 5.30
C ARG A 264 6.15 -14.00 3.90
N ARG A 265 6.91 -13.68 2.85
CA ARG A 265 6.50 -13.99 1.45
C ARG A 265 6.44 -15.51 1.21
N ALA A 266 7.43 -16.26 1.66
CA ALA A 266 7.44 -17.73 1.55
C ALA A 266 6.23 -18.34 2.26
N GLU A 267 5.92 -17.88 3.47
CA GLU A 267 4.75 -18.32 4.24
C GLU A 267 3.44 -17.99 3.53
N ALA A 268 3.30 -16.77 2.99
CA ALA A 268 2.11 -16.39 2.22
C ALA A 268 1.92 -17.30 0.99
N LEU A 269 2.99 -17.63 0.27
CA LEU A 269 2.94 -18.60 -0.83
C LEU A 269 2.55 -19.99 -0.32
N THR A 270 3.09 -20.46 0.80
CA THR A 270 2.67 -21.74 1.41
C THR A 270 1.18 -21.77 1.71
N GLN A 271 0.61 -20.67 2.22
CA GLN A 271 -0.82 -20.58 2.53
C GLN A 271 -1.72 -20.49 1.28
N GLN A 272 -1.22 -19.88 0.20
CA GLN A 272 -1.98 -19.72 -1.04
C GLN A 272 -1.97 -20.97 -1.93
N TRP A 273 -0.91 -21.79 -1.87
CA TRP A 273 -0.74 -22.94 -2.75
C TRP A 273 -1.94 -23.93 -2.75
N PRO A 274 -2.55 -24.30 -1.60
CA PRO A 274 -3.71 -25.19 -1.58
C PRO A 274 -4.95 -24.68 -2.33
N VAL A 275 -5.00 -23.40 -2.73
CA VAL A 275 -6.09 -22.85 -3.55
C VAL A 275 -6.13 -23.52 -4.93
N LEU A 276 -5.01 -24.04 -5.44
CA LEU A 276 -4.93 -24.73 -6.74
C LEU A 276 -5.96 -25.87 -6.83
N GLU A 277 -6.15 -26.64 -5.77
CA GLU A 277 -7.06 -27.77 -5.74
C GLU A 277 -8.52 -27.35 -5.93
N LYS A 278 -8.87 -26.13 -5.50
CA LYS A 278 -10.24 -25.58 -5.55
C LYS A 278 -10.62 -25.04 -6.93
N ILE A 279 -9.64 -24.78 -7.80
CA ILE A 279 -9.92 -24.32 -9.16
C ILE A 279 -10.53 -25.50 -9.93
N SER A 280 -11.61 -25.31 -10.69
CA SER A 280 -12.19 -26.42 -11.49
C SER A 280 -11.73 -26.41 -12.94
N ALA A 281 -11.48 -25.22 -13.51
CA ALA A 281 -11.09 -25.08 -14.89
C ALA A 281 -9.59 -25.43 -15.09
N PRO A 282 -9.26 -26.38 -15.97
CA PRO A 282 -7.89 -26.87 -16.15
C PRO A 282 -6.93 -25.77 -16.65
N ASP A 283 -7.36 -24.93 -17.59
CA ASP A 283 -6.53 -23.84 -18.10
C ASP A 283 -6.23 -22.79 -17.03
N LEU A 284 -7.17 -22.55 -16.12
CA LEU A 284 -6.96 -21.67 -14.98
C LEU A 284 -6.03 -22.31 -13.94
N LYS A 285 -6.11 -23.63 -13.71
CA LYS A 285 -5.16 -24.35 -12.87
C LYS A 285 -3.73 -24.22 -13.39
N GLU A 286 -3.54 -24.44 -14.68
CA GLU A 286 -2.22 -24.36 -15.32
C GLU A 286 -1.65 -22.94 -15.24
N ARG A 287 -2.46 -21.92 -15.54
CA ARG A 287 -2.04 -20.51 -15.41
C ARG A 287 -1.69 -20.15 -13.97
N PHE A 288 -2.49 -20.59 -13.00
CA PHE A 288 -2.23 -20.37 -11.59
C PHE A 288 -0.91 -21.03 -11.15
N ALA A 289 -0.73 -22.31 -11.45
CA ALA A 289 0.51 -23.04 -11.13
C ALA A 289 1.74 -22.42 -11.80
N THR A 290 1.62 -21.99 -13.06
CA THR A 290 2.70 -21.30 -13.79
C THR A 290 3.04 -19.96 -13.14
N GLY A 291 2.04 -19.16 -12.76
CA GLY A 291 2.27 -17.90 -12.03
C GLY A 291 2.95 -18.14 -10.69
N PHE A 292 2.52 -19.18 -9.95
CA PHE A 292 3.15 -19.60 -8.70
C PHE A 292 4.63 -19.96 -8.86
N ARG A 293 4.98 -20.66 -9.95
CA ARG A 293 6.37 -20.98 -10.27
C ARG A 293 7.21 -19.72 -10.48
N VAL A 294 6.68 -18.72 -11.20
CA VAL A 294 7.38 -17.44 -11.41
C VAL A 294 7.61 -16.71 -10.10
N GLU A 295 6.60 -16.64 -9.23
CA GLU A 295 6.73 -16.01 -7.91
C GLU A 295 7.78 -16.72 -7.02
N LEU A 296 7.83 -18.06 -7.06
CA LEU A 296 8.88 -18.81 -6.36
C LEU A 296 10.28 -18.55 -6.92
N GLN A 297 10.43 -18.41 -8.24
CA GLN A 297 11.70 -18.06 -8.87
C GLN A 297 12.15 -16.64 -8.48
N MET A 298 11.22 -15.69 -8.42
CA MET A 298 11.49 -14.33 -7.94
C MET A 298 11.93 -14.35 -6.47
N LEU A 299 11.24 -15.12 -5.63
CA LEU A 299 11.61 -15.29 -4.22
C LEU A 299 13.02 -15.88 -4.05
N GLN A 300 13.37 -16.88 -4.86
CA GLN A 300 14.73 -17.45 -4.90
C GLN A 300 15.78 -16.44 -5.34
N LEU A 301 15.49 -15.68 -6.40
CA LEU A 301 16.39 -14.64 -6.90
C LEU A 301 16.62 -13.56 -5.85
N ASP A 302 15.56 -13.12 -5.17
CA ASP A 302 15.65 -12.13 -4.10
C ASP A 302 16.53 -12.65 -2.95
N ALA A 303 16.34 -13.91 -2.52
CA ALA A 303 17.17 -14.55 -1.49
C ALA A 303 18.66 -14.63 -1.88
N LEU A 304 18.95 -15.03 -3.12
CA LEU A 304 20.31 -15.12 -3.66
C LEU A 304 20.96 -13.74 -3.78
N SER A 305 20.22 -12.75 -4.28
CA SER A 305 20.72 -11.37 -4.45
C SER A 305 21.06 -10.73 -3.11
N ALA A 306 20.30 -11.02 -2.07
CA ALA A 306 20.53 -10.57 -0.71
C ALA A 306 21.60 -11.40 0.04
N SER A 307 22.16 -12.44 -0.59
CA SER A 307 23.12 -13.37 0.03
C SER A 307 22.62 -13.95 1.37
N ILE A 308 21.31 -14.18 1.48
CA ILE A 308 20.68 -14.70 2.70
C ILE A 308 20.87 -16.21 2.75
N GLN A 309 21.56 -16.68 3.78
CA GLN A 309 21.75 -18.09 4.08
C GLN A 309 20.82 -18.49 5.23
N ASP A 310 19.63 -18.98 4.91
CA ASP A 310 18.66 -19.45 5.89
C ASP A 310 18.12 -20.81 5.46
N ALA A 311 18.62 -21.88 6.10
CA ALA A 311 18.30 -23.25 5.74
C ALA A 311 16.80 -23.57 5.82
N GLN A 312 16.07 -22.91 6.72
CA GLN A 312 14.63 -23.10 6.87
C GLN A 312 13.87 -22.49 5.68
N LEU A 313 14.22 -21.27 5.28
CA LEU A 313 13.70 -20.61 4.10
C LEU A 313 14.01 -21.41 2.83
N GLU A 314 15.26 -21.86 2.66
CA GLU A 314 15.68 -22.71 1.54
C GLU A 314 14.85 -24.00 1.46
N THR A 315 14.71 -24.71 2.58
CA THR A 315 13.90 -25.93 2.65
C THR A 315 12.43 -25.67 2.29
N GLN A 316 11.86 -24.57 2.77
CA GLN A 316 10.48 -24.20 2.49
C GLN A 316 10.27 -23.88 1.01
N ILE A 317 11.17 -23.09 0.41
CA ILE A 317 11.14 -22.75 -1.01
C ILE A 317 11.29 -24.01 -1.87
N ASP A 318 12.23 -24.90 -1.53
CA ASP A 318 12.46 -26.13 -2.30
C ASP A 318 11.27 -27.09 -2.23
N SER A 319 10.63 -27.20 -1.06
CA SER A 319 9.40 -27.99 -0.90
C SER A 319 8.24 -27.45 -1.75
N LEU A 320 8.05 -26.12 -1.77
CA LEU A 320 7.05 -25.48 -2.62
C LEU A 320 7.36 -25.68 -4.10
N ARG A 321 8.62 -25.51 -4.50
CA ARG A 321 9.07 -25.72 -5.88
C ARG A 321 8.75 -27.14 -6.34
N GLN A 322 9.09 -28.15 -5.53
CA GLN A 322 8.80 -29.54 -5.88
C GLN A 322 7.30 -29.79 -6.05
N SER A 323 6.48 -29.21 -5.16
CA SER A 323 5.03 -29.33 -5.23
C SER A 323 4.45 -28.68 -6.50
N VAL A 324 4.97 -27.52 -6.89
CA VAL A 324 4.56 -26.81 -8.10
C VAL A 324 4.96 -27.58 -9.35
N GLU A 325 6.20 -28.07 -9.44
CA GLU A 325 6.67 -28.82 -10.60
C GLU A 325 5.92 -30.14 -10.78
N ASN A 326 5.62 -30.85 -9.68
CA ASN A 326 4.79 -32.05 -9.72
C ASN A 326 3.39 -31.73 -10.27
N ALA A 327 2.74 -30.67 -9.78
CA ALA A 327 1.42 -30.26 -10.24
C ALA A 327 1.40 -29.86 -11.73
N LEU A 328 2.42 -29.14 -12.19
CA LEU A 328 2.56 -28.79 -13.60
C LEU A 328 2.75 -30.03 -14.49
N SER A 329 3.56 -31.00 -14.03
CA SER A 329 3.73 -32.28 -14.73
C SER A 329 2.40 -33.04 -14.84
N GLU A 330 1.63 -33.13 -13.75
CA GLU A 330 0.33 -33.82 -13.75
C GLU A 330 -0.69 -33.13 -14.66
N LEU A 331 -0.70 -31.79 -14.68
CA LEU A 331 -1.57 -31.02 -15.57
C LEU A 331 -1.21 -31.24 -17.04
N ALA A 332 0.09 -31.25 -17.37
CA ALA A 332 0.56 -31.54 -18.73
C ALA A 332 0.18 -32.96 -19.18
N ASP A 333 0.34 -33.96 -18.30
CA ASP A 333 -0.08 -35.33 -18.58
C ASP A 333 -1.59 -35.44 -18.79
N ALA A 334 -2.38 -34.74 -17.98
CA ALA A 334 -3.83 -34.70 -18.12
C ALA A 334 -4.28 -34.01 -19.41
N ALA A 335 -3.58 -32.94 -19.84
CA ALA A 335 -3.83 -32.26 -21.11
C ALA A 335 -3.50 -33.16 -22.30
N ASN A 336 -2.34 -33.83 -22.28
CA ASN A 336 -1.94 -34.79 -23.31
C ASN A 336 -2.94 -35.95 -23.45
N LYS A 337 -3.42 -36.50 -22.33
CA LYS A 337 -4.45 -37.54 -22.34
C LYS A 337 -5.76 -37.04 -22.98
N ARG A 338 -6.22 -35.84 -22.62
CA ARG A 338 -7.44 -35.23 -23.19
C ARG A 338 -7.32 -35.01 -24.70
N SER A 339 -6.22 -34.40 -25.15
CA SER A 339 -5.97 -34.16 -26.57
C SER A 339 -5.93 -35.47 -27.38
N LYS A 340 -5.34 -36.54 -26.82
CA LYS A 340 -5.35 -37.87 -27.47
C LYS A 340 -6.75 -38.47 -27.60
N VAL A 341 -7.61 -38.29 -26.60
CA VAL A 341 -9.01 -38.74 -26.67
C VAL A 341 -9.77 -37.95 -27.74
N GLU A 342 -9.68 -36.63 -27.72
CA GLU A 342 -10.33 -35.76 -28.71
C GLU A 342 -9.86 -36.07 -30.13
N PHE A 343 -8.58 -36.35 -30.32
CA PHE A 343 -8.02 -36.77 -31.60
C PHE A 343 -8.63 -38.09 -32.08
N ASN A 344 -8.69 -39.10 -31.21
CA ASN A 344 -9.27 -40.40 -31.55
C ASN A 344 -10.76 -40.31 -31.85
N ASP A 345 -11.50 -39.50 -31.10
CA ASP A 345 -12.94 -39.31 -31.33
C ASP A 345 -13.19 -38.57 -32.64
N TYR A 346 -12.32 -37.62 -33.01
CA TYR A 346 -12.34 -37.01 -34.34
C TYR A 346 -12.07 -38.03 -35.44
N GLN A 347 -11.08 -38.94 -35.30
CA GLN A 347 -10.82 -39.99 -36.29
C GLN A 347 -12.05 -40.88 -36.51
N ARG A 348 -12.70 -41.34 -35.43
CA ARG A 348 -13.90 -42.19 -35.51
C ARG A 348 -15.08 -41.46 -36.16
N TRP A 349 -15.27 -40.20 -35.79
CA TRP A 349 -16.30 -39.37 -36.41
C TRP A 349 -16.04 -39.19 -37.91
N ALA A 350 -14.80 -38.89 -38.29
CA ALA A 350 -14.41 -38.69 -39.69
C ALA A 350 -14.62 -39.97 -40.52
N LEU A 351 -14.21 -41.14 -40.00
CA LEU A 351 -14.48 -42.44 -40.64
C LEU A 351 -15.99 -42.65 -40.87
N THR A 352 -16.82 -42.35 -39.87
CA THR A 352 -18.28 -42.45 -40.00
C THR A 352 -18.82 -41.54 -41.11
N GLN A 353 -18.24 -40.36 -41.31
CA GLN A 353 -18.62 -39.47 -42.41
C GLN A 353 -18.14 -39.99 -43.77
N ILE A 354 -16.91 -40.51 -43.85
CA ILE A 354 -16.35 -41.06 -45.08
C ILE A 354 -17.20 -42.24 -45.58
N ASP A 355 -17.54 -43.15 -44.67
CA ASP A 355 -18.30 -44.36 -44.98
C ASP A 355 -19.77 -44.07 -45.33
N ALA A 356 -20.29 -42.89 -44.98
CA ALA A 356 -21.65 -42.48 -45.33
C ALA A 356 -21.83 -42.14 -46.83
N VAL A 357 -20.75 -42.00 -47.60
CA VAL A 357 -20.82 -41.66 -49.02
C VAL A 357 -20.78 -42.90 -49.90
N SER A 358 -21.98 -43.40 -50.24
CA SER A 358 -22.15 -44.56 -51.11
C SER A 358 -21.69 -44.32 -52.56
N PRO A 359 -21.20 -45.36 -53.27
CA PRO A 359 -20.87 -45.27 -54.69
C PRO A 359 -22.08 -44.90 -55.55
N LEU A 360 -21.85 -44.18 -56.65
CA LEU A 360 -22.90 -43.75 -57.57
C LEU A 360 -23.79 -44.90 -58.05
N LYS A 361 -23.24 -46.11 -58.20
CA LYS A 361 -24.00 -47.30 -58.60
C LYS A 361 -25.10 -47.64 -57.59
N GLU A 362 -24.79 -47.65 -56.29
CA GLU A 362 -25.74 -47.91 -55.21
C GLU A 362 -26.76 -46.78 -55.11
N VAL A 363 -26.30 -45.52 -55.12
CA VAL A 363 -27.18 -44.35 -55.11
C VAL A 363 -28.15 -44.39 -56.30
N SER A 364 -27.68 -44.82 -57.48
CA SER A 364 -28.51 -44.94 -58.68
C SER A 364 -29.58 -46.02 -58.57
N LEU A 365 -29.29 -47.14 -57.90
CA LEU A 365 -30.24 -48.23 -57.67
C LEU A 365 -31.35 -47.76 -56.73
N GLU A 366 -30.98 -47.12 -55.62
CA GLU A 366 -31.95 -46.53 -54.70
C GLU A 366 -32.81 -45.46 -55.37
N THR A 367 -32.18 -44.59 -56.15
CA THR A 367 -32.87 -43.49 -56.81
C THR A 367 -33.85 -44.03 -57.85
N LYS A 368 -33.47 -45.03 -58.65
CA LYS A 368 -34.39 -45.71 -59.58
C LYS A 368 -35.59 -46.33 -58.87
N ALA A 369 -35.39 -46.96 -57.71
CA ALA A 369 -36.49 -47.52 -56.91
C ALA A 369 -37.42 -46.43 -56.39
N LYS A 370 -36.87 -45.34 -55.82
CA LYS A 370 -37.62 -44.17 -55.32
C LYS A 370 -38.38 -43.45 -56.45
N GLU A 371 -37.77 -43.34 -57.63
CA GLU A 371 -38.40 -42.72 -58.80
C GLU A 371 -39.51 -43.59 -59.42
N GLY A 372 -39.32 -44.92 -59.45
CA GLY A 372 -40.36 -45.87 -59.87
C GLY A 372 -41.60 -45.75 -58.99
N LEU A 373 -41.41 -45.66 -57.68
CA LEU A 373 -42.50 -45.42 -56.71
C LEU A 373 -43.18 -44.06 -56.95
N LYS A 374 -42.41 -42.98 -57.17
CA LYS A 374 -42.97 -41.65 -57.44
C LYS A 374 -43.77 -41.58 -58.73
N ARG A 375 -43.33 -42.27 -59.79
CA ARG A 375 -44.07 -42.38 -61.05
C ARG A 375 -45.37 -43.17 -60.87
N ALA A 376 -45.35 -44.24 -60.08
CA ALA A 376 -46.56 -44.99 -59.72
C ALA A 376 -47.58 -44.13 -58.94
N LEU A 377 -47.09 -43.13 -58.19
CA LEU A 377 -47.90 -42.15 -57.46
C LEU A 377 -48.27 -40.89 -58.29
N GLY A 378 -48.04 -40.89 -59.60
CA GLY A 378 -48.46 -39.80 -60.51
C GLY A 378 -47.60 -38.53 -60.48
N ASN A 379 -46.44 -38.55 -59.81
CA ASN A 379 -45.56 -37.39 -59.73
C ASN A 379 -44.69 -37.24 -60.98
N LYS A 380 -44.41 -35.99 -61.42
CA LYS A 380 -43.35 -35.71 -62.39
C LYS A 380 -41.99 -35.97 -61.75
N VAL A 381 -41.14 -36.73 -62.44
CA VAL A 381 -39.83 -37.13 -61.93
C VAL A 381 -38.74 -36.75 -62.94
N LYS A 382 -37.59 -36.26 -62.45
CA LYS A 382 -36.36 -36.11 -63.24
C LYS A 382 -35.89 -37.48 -63.76
N SER A 383 -34.83 -37.50 -64.57
CA SER A 383 -34.20 -38.77 -64.93
C SER A 383 -33.44 -39.34 -63.71
N ALA A 384 -33.58 -40.64 -63.46
CA ALA A 384 -32.92 -41.33 -62.33
C ALA A 384 -31.40 -41.10 -62.28
N ALA A 385 -30.76 -40.94 -63.44
CA ALA A 385 -29.34 -40.65 -63.53
C ALA A 385 -29.00 -39.25 -62.99
N SER A 386 -29.76 -38.22 -63.36
CA SER A 386 -29.56 -36.85 -62.84
C SER A 386 -29.90 -36.77 -61.36
N SER A 387 -30.95 -37.45 -60.90
CA SER A 387 -31.31 -37.50 -59.48
C SER A 387 -30.23 -38.21 -58.63
N ALA A 388 -29.59 -39.25 -59.17
CA ALA A 388 -28.50 -39.95 -58.49
C ALA A 388 -27.22 -39.11 -58.41
N GLN A 389 -26.91 -38.34 -59.45
CA GLN A 389 -25.81 -37.35 -59.45
C GLN A 389 -26.07 -36.23 -58.43
N ASP A 390 -27.29 -35.69 -58.38
CA ASP A 390 -27.72 -34.69 -57.40
C ASP A 390 -27.63 -35.22 -55.95
N ALA A 391 -27.98 -36.49 -55.73
CA ALA A 391 -27.89 -37.15 -54.42
C ALA A 391 -26.42 -37.36 -54.00
N LEU A 392 -25.60 -37.98 -54.85
CA LEU A 392 -24.19 -38.20 -54.53
C LEU A 392 -23.44 -36.87 -54.28
N THR A 393 -23.72 -35.84 -55.08
CA THR A 393 -23.16 -34.50 -54.88
C THR A 393 -23.49 -33.95 -53.49
N ARG A 394 -24.74 -34.14 -53.05
CA ARG A 394 -25.18 -33.69 -51.73
C ARG A 394 -24.47 -34.46 -50.62
N ASP A 395 -24.36 -35.78 -50.75
CA ASP A 395 -23.76 -36.63 -49.74
C ASP A 395 -22.25 -36.32 -49.60
N MET A 396 -21.55 -36.13 -50.72
CA MET A 396 -20.15 -35.69 -50.70
C MET A 396 -19.97 -34.34 -50.00
N ILE A 397 -20.83 -33.36 -50.30
CA ILE A 397 -20.78 -32.04 -49.65
C ILE A 397 -21.09 -32.17 -48.16
N GLN A 398 -22.15 -32.89 -47.80
CA GLN A 398 -22.60 -32.98 -46.43
C GLN A 398 -21.59 -33.70 -45.53
N HIS A 399 -20.98 -34.78 -46.01
CA HIS A 399 -20.16 -35.66 -45.19
C HIS A 399 -18.66 -35.40 -45.32
N LEU A 400 -18.16 -35.15 -46.54
CA LEU A 400 -16.71 -35.03 -46.74
C LEU A 400 -16.22 -33.57 -46.62
N SER A 401 -17.04 -32.59 -47.01
CA SER A 401 -16.58 -31.18 -46.99
C SER A 401 -16.31 -30.65 -45.57
N VAL A 402 -16.95 -31.21 -44.55
CA VAL A 402 -16.78 -30.77 -43.16
C VAL A 402 -15.52 -31.33 -42.49
N ILE A 403 -14.84 -32.28 -43.12
CA ILE A 403 -13.63 -32.91 -42.58
C ILE A 403 -12.42 -32.01 -42.86
N ASP A 404 -11.67 -31.66 -41.82
CA ASP A 404 -10.31 -31.17 -41.94
C ASP A 404 -9.35 -32.34 -42.14
N VAL A 405 -8.73 -32.41 -43.32
CA VAL A 405 -7.82 -33.49 -43.71
C VAL A 405 -6.50 -33.43 -42.93
N HIS A 406 -6.09 -32.25 -42.46
CA HIS A 406 -4.84 -32.10 -41.70
C HIS A 406 -4.92 -32.71 -40.29
N LEU A 407 -6.14 -32.95 -39.80
CA LEU A 407 -6.39 -33.57 -38.51
C LEU A 407 -6.56 -35.09 -38.62
N LEU A 408 -6.47 -35.67 -39.81
CA LEU A 408 -6.61 -37.11 -40.00
C LEU A 408 -5.28 -37.82 -39.75
N ASP A 409 -5.35 -39.00 -39.13
CA ASP A 409 -4.25 -39.94 -39.16
C ASP A 409 -3.97 -40.39 -40.60
N VAL A 410 -2.74 -40.80 -40.88
CA VAL A 410 -2.27 -41.17 -42.24
C VAL A 410 -3.21 -42.18 -42.90
N ALA A 411 -3.60 -43.24 -42.18
CA ALA A 411 -4.46 -44.28 -42.76
C ALA A 411 -5.88 -43.77 -43.06
N VAL A 412 -6.43 -42.90 -42.21
CA VAL A 412 -7.77 -42.31 -42.40
C VAL A 412 -7.74 -41.28 -43.54
N ALA A 413 -6.65 -40.53 -43.66
CA ALA A 413 -6.44 -39.58 -44.75
C ALA A 413 -6.35 -40.28 -46.12
N GLU A 414 -5.64 -41.42 -46.19
CA GLU A 414 -5.58 -42.24 -47.40
C GLU A 414 -6.98 -42.76 -47.79
N TRP A 415 -7.73 -43.28 -46.83
CA TRP A 415 -9.11 -43.75 -47.07
C TRP A 415 -10.03 -42.63 -47.54
N TYR A 416 -9.95 -41.45 -46.90
CA TYR A 416 -10.67 -40.26 -47.34
C TYR A 416 -10.37 -39.90 -48.79
N GLN A 417 -9.08 -39.90 -49.19
CA GLN A 417 -8.68 -39.54 -50.55
C GLN A 417 -9.14 -40.57 -51.58
N GLU A 418 -9.10 -41.86 -51.25
CA GLU A 418 -9.61 -42.92 -52.11
C GLU A 418 -11.11 -42.76 -52.37
N ILE A 419 -11.91 -42.65 -51.31
CA ILE A 419 -13.35 -42.46 -51.41
C ILE A 419 -13.68 -41.15 -52.14
N PHE A 420 -13.02 -40.04 -51.78
CA PHE A 420 -13.26 -38.77 -52.46
C PHE A 420 -12.96 -38.88 -53.96
N SER A 421 -11.80 -39.43 -54.34
CA SER A 421 -11.38 -39.54 -55.74
C SER A 421 -12.32 -40.42 -56.55
N GLU A 422 -12.70 -41.57 -56.02
CA GLU A 422 -13.60 -42.51 -56.68
C GLU A 422 -15.00 -41.88 -56.90
N ARG A 423 -15.57 -41.29 -55.84
CA ARG A 423 -16.91 -40.67 -55.89
C ARG A 423 -16.90 -39.44 -56.80
N PHE A 424 -15.89 -38.57 -56.67
CA PHE A 424 -15.75 -37.38 -57.48
C PHE A 424 -15.59 -37.72 -58.96
N ALA A 425 -14.77 -38.73 -59.31
CA ALA A 425 -14.55 -39.13 -60.70
C ALA A 425 -15.86 -39.52 -61.41
N SER A 426 -16.79 -40.14 -60.67
CA SER A 426 -18.09 -40.59 -61.18
C SER A 426 -19.10 -39.47 -61.48
N LEU A 427 -18.82 -38.24 -61.05
CA LEU A 427 -19.70 -37.09 -61.29
C LEU A 427 -19.49 -36.45 -62.67
N ASP A 428 -20.56 -35.85 -63.21
CA ASP A 428 -20.44 -34.98 -64.39
C ASP A 428 -19.82 -33.62 -64.03
N MET A 429 -19.46 -32.82 -65.05
CA MET A 429 -18.74 -31.57 -64.86
C MET A 429 -19.54 -30.52 -64.05
N THR A 430 -20.86 -30.50 -64.17
CA THR A 430 -21.72 -29.55 -63.46
C THR A 430 -21.74 -29.87 -61.97
N HIS A 431 -21.87 -31.14 -61.64
CA HIS A 431 -21.87 -31.64 -60.26
C HIS A 431 -20.48 -31.55 -59.61
N LYS A 432 -19.41 -31.87 -60.35
CA LYS A 432 -18.02 -31.67 -59.90
C LYS A 432 -17.76 -30.23 -59.45
N LYS A 433 -18.17 -29.25 -60.26
CA LYS A 433 -18.01 -27.83 -59.91
C LYS A 433 -18.75 -27.47 -58.62
N ARG A 434 -19.97 -27.97 -58.43
CA ARG A 434 -20.75 -27.75 -57.19
C ARG A 434 -20.05 -28.33 -55.96
N VAL A 435 -19.46 -29.52 -56.06
CA VAL A 435 -18.70 -30.12 -54.96
C VAL A 435 -17.48 -29.26 -54.62
N VAL A 436 -16.69 -28.87 -55.62
CA VAL A 436 -15.49 -28.03 -55.41
C VAL A 436 -15.84 -26.69 -54.77
N ASP A 437 -16.85 -25.99 -55.31
CA ASP A 437 -17.31 -24.71 -54.79
C ASP A 437 -17.78 -24.84 -53.33
N ALA A 438 -18.48 -25.92 -52.99
CA ALA A 438 -18.93 -26.16 -51.61
C ALA A 438 -17.76 -26.49 -50.67
N PHE A 439 -16.78 -27.28 -51.10
CA PHE A 439 -15.61 -27.63 -50.29
C PHE A 439 -14.71 -26.43 -49.99
N ALA A 440 -14.61 -25.48 -50.92
CA ALA A 440 -13.87 -24.24 -50.72
C ALA A 440 -14.54 -23.32 -49.66
N ASN A 441 -15.87 -23.43 -49.50
CA ASN A 441 -16.65 -22.56 -48.62
C ASN A 441 -17.15 -23.24 -47.34
N SER A 442 -16.91 -24.55 -47.18
CA SER A 442 -17.36 -25.32 -46.01
C SER A 442 -16.52 -25.01 -44.77
N SER A 443 -17.16 -24.75 -43.64
CA SER A 443 -16.49 -24.71 -42.33
C SER A 443 -16.08 -26.12 -41.93
N LYS A 444 -14.79 -26.31 -41.63
CA LYS A 444 -14.24 -27.59 -41.18
C LYS A 444 -14.50 -27.79 -39.69
N LYS A 445 -14.73 -29.04 -39.29
CA LYS A 445 -14.89 -29.41 -37.88
C LYS A 445 -13.52 -29.37 -37.17
N SER A 446 -13.46 -28.76 -35.99
CA SER A 446 -12.27 -28.74 -35.14
C SER A 446 -12.28 -29.87 -34.10
N LEU A 447 -11.11 -30.17 -33.52
CA LEU A 447 -11.01 -31.00 -32.32
C LEU A 447 -11.87 -30.40 -31.19
N GLY A 448 -12.57 -31.27 -30.43
CA GLY A 448 -13.41 -30.87 -29.29
C GLY A 448 -14.77 -30.23 -29.61
N ALA A 449 -15.09 -29.99 -30.89
CA ALA A 449 -16.44 -29.55 -31.28
C ALA A 449 -17.41 -30.74 -31.27
N THR A 450 -18.33 -30.79 -30.30
CA THR A 450 -19.42 -31.78 -30.26
C THR A 450 -20.60 -31.30 -31.09
#